data_AF-A0A7Y8IS96-F1
#
_entry.id   AF-A0A7Y8IS96-F1
#
_cell.length_a   1.000
_cell.length_b   1.000
_cell.length_c   1.000
_cell.angle_alpha   90.00
_cell.angle_beta   90.00
_cell.angle_gamma   90.00
#
_symmetry.space_group_name_H-M   'P 1'
#
loop_
_entity.id
_entity.type
_entity.pdbx_description
1 polymer ?
#
loop_
_entity_poly.entity_id
_entity_poly.type
_entity_poly.pdbx_seq_one_letter_code
_entity_poly.pdbx_strand_id
1 'polypeptide(L)'
;MLERVGVTLVAVAMALPGCRGRDGQQPLAPTPTTVAREQRELSASDLKLLIAVKGRALRQLEEALAASSDEGGDALAQLKDLVVVEREAAAALGADWQRYTWVKEEIARLLALQRQGEDAKLLALELERSKQDLATQLSRCRDAASRQFLQAQIDSLEHQLEVLERGQVLDPRSAAELTLIESARVQLAELQGQQDRIQRRIRALVRQARGAAEENPTVRKLRDRGQAGGVGQEERK
;
A
#
# COMPACT_ATOMS: atom_id res chain seq x y z
N MET A 1 -2.28 41.84 6.04
CA MET A 1 -2.51 40.46 6.51
C MET A 1 -2.14 39.51 5.38
N LEU A 2 -0.98 38.85 5.51
CA LEU A 2 -0.77 37.39 5.35
C LEU A 2 -2.04 36.60 4.97
N GLU A 3 -2.15 35.70 3.99
CA GLU A 3 -1.24 34.71 3.37
C GLU A 3 -1.74 34.42 1.92
N ARG A 4 -0.90 34.39 0.89
CA ARG A 4 -0.03 33.31 0.40
C ARG A 4 -0.74 32.06 -0.18
N VAL A 5 -0.56 31.91 -1.50
CA VAL A 5 -0.16 30.69 -2.25
C VAL A 5 -1.23 29.59 -2.35
N GLY A 6 -1.58 29.03 -3.50
CA GLY A 6 -0.94 29.03 -4.81
C GLY A 6 -0.85 27.60 -5.35
N VAL A 7 -1.46 27.42 -6.53
CA VAL A 7 -1.02 26.57 -7.65
C VAL A 7 -1.26 25.05 -7.57
N THR A 8 -2.22 24.65 -8.41
CA THR A 8 -2.46 23.36 -9.02
C THR A 8 -1.21 22.84 -9.77
N LEU A 9 -0.75 21.63 -9.44
CA LEU A 9 0.26 20.90 -10.20
C LEU A 9 -0.45 19.99 -11.23
N VAL A 10 -0.69 20.52 -12.43
CA VAL A 10 -0.93 19.72 -13.63
C VAL A 10 0.41 19.65 -14.37
N ALA A 11 1.08 18.50 -14.29
CA ALA A 11 2.31 18.27 -15.04
C ALA A 11 1.96 17.96 -16.50
N VAL A 12 1.87 19.01 -17.33
CA VAL A 12 1.92 18.88 -18.78
C VAL A 12 3.40 18.89 -19.19
N ALA A 13 3.92 17.74 -19.58
CA ALA A 13 5.25 17.63 -20.17
C ALA A 13 5.21 18.17 -21.61
N MET A 14 5.42 19.48 -21.76
CA MET A 14 5.69 20.11 -23.04
C MET A 14 7.16 19.88 -23.42
N ALA A 15 7.37 19.11 -24.48
CA ALA A 15 8.65 19.01 -25.15
C ALA A 15 9.01 20.35 -25.79
N LEU A 16 10.21 20.87 -25.51
CA LEU A 16 10.86 21.91 -26.31
C LEU A 16 12.15 21.35 -26.93
N PRO A 17 12.44 21.65 -28.21
CA PRO A 17 13.60 21.10 -28.91
C PRO A 17 14.85 21.97 -28.73
N GLY A 18 15.98 21.29 -28.52
CA GLY A 18 17.29 21.73 -29.00
C GLY A 18 18.15 22.57 -28.05
N CYS A 19 19.14 21.93 -27.42
CA CYS A 19 20.57 22.29 -27.60
C CYS A 19 21.50 21.20 -27.02
N ARG A 20 22.10 20.46 -27.97
CA ARG A 20 23.31 19.62 -27.95
C ARG A 20 24.06 19.37 -26.63
N GLY A 21 24.22 18.07 -26.35
CA GLY A 21 25.55 17.49 -26.15
C GLY A 21 25.79 16.78 -24.82
N ARG A 22 25.44 15.49 -24.73
CA ARG A 22 26.34 14.44 -24.20
C ARG A 22 25.78 13.06 -24.47
N ASP A 23 26.69 12.12 -24.63
CA ASP A 23 26.52 10.81 -25.25
C ASP A 23 25.51 9.89 -24.56
N GLY A 24 24.66 9.28 -25.40
CA GLY A 24 24.43 7.84 -25.39
C GLY A 24 24.08 7.17 -24.06
N GLN A 25 22.96 7.55 -23.43
CA GLN A 25 22.25 6.64 -22.54
C GLN A 25 20.75 6.75 -22.84
N GLN A 26 20.23 5.75 -23.56
CA GLN A 26 18.80 5.52 -23.63
C GLN A 26 18.26 5.43 -22.20
N PRO A 27 17.14 6.10 -21.87
CA PRO A 27 16.40 5.75 -20.67
C PRO A 27 16.05 4.28 -20.80
N LEU A 28 16.58 3.44 -19.90
CA LEU A 28 16.08 2.08 -19.73
C LEU A 28 14.59 2.23 -19.41
N ALA A 29 13.75 2.00 -20.42
CA ALA A 29 12.35 1.72 -20.18
C ALA A 29 12.33 0.61 -19.12
N PRO A 30 11.55 0.72 -18.04
CA PRO A 30 11.43 -0.36 -17.10
C PRO A 30 10.96 -1.57 -17.90
N THR A 31 11.85 -2.53 -18.15
CA THR A 31 11.47 -3.82 -18.69
C THR A 31 10.45 -4.36 -17.70
N PRO A 32 9.18 -4.55 -18.08
CA PRO A 32 8.30 -5.33 -17.23
C PRO A 32 8.99 -6.69 -17.13
N THR A 33 9.43 -7.05 -15.92
CA THR A 33 9.88 -8.41 -15.65
C THR A 33 8.63 -9.29 -15.68
N THR A 34 8.08 -9.51 -16.87
CA THR A 34 7.14 -10.59 -17.12
C THR A 34 7.96 -11.87 -17.09
N VAL A 35 8.30 -12.31 -15.87
CA VAL A 35 8.60 -13.72 -15.66
C VAL A 35 7.42 -14.45 -16.26
N ALA A 36 7.67 -15.28 -17.28
CA ALA A 36 6.66 -16.10 -17.91
C ALA A 36 5.96 -16.87 -16.79
N ARG A 37 4.77 -16.41 -16.39
CA ARG A 37 3.98 -17.04 -15.34
C ARG A 37 3.57 -18.38 -15.90
N GLU A 38 4.23 -19.44 -15.47
CA GLU A 38 3.66 -20.77 -15.51
C GLU A 38 2.19 -20.65 -15.06
N GLN A 39 1.29 -21.33 -15.76
CA GLN A 39 -0.14 -21.36 -15.52
C GLN A 39 -0.47 -22.00 -14.16
N ARG A 40 0.04 -21.43 -13.07
CA ARG A 40 -0.13 -21.90 -11.70
C ARG A 40 -1.43 -21.32 -11.20
N GLU A 41 -2.38 -22.17 -10.88
CA GLU A 41 -3.68 -21.78 -10.31
C GLU A 41 -3.63 -21.79 -8.78
N LEU A 42 -4.40 -20.90 -8.17
CA LEU A 42 -4.58 -20.88 -6.72
C LEU A 42 -5.57 -21.99 -6.33
N SER A 43 -5.17 -22.83 -5.39
CA SER A 43 -5.98 -23.96 -4.92
C SER A 43 -6.35 -23.84 -3.43
N ALA A 44 -7.33 -24.63 -2.99
CA ALA A 44 -7.75 -24.63 -1.58
C ALA A 44 -6.63 -25.08 -0.64
N SER A 45 -5.74 -25.97 -1.09
CA SER A 45 -4.57 -26.39 -0.30
C SER A 45 -3.57 -25.26 -0.12
N ASP A 46 -3.42 -24.38 -1.10
CA ASP A 46 -2.57 -23.18 -1.00
C ASP A 46 -3.06 -22.22 0.08
N LEU A 47 -4.38 -22.00 0.17
CA LEU A 47 -4.95 -21.16 1.23
C LEU A 47 -4.76 -21.79 2.61
N LYS A 48 -4.96 -23.10 2.74
CA LYS A 48 -4.69 -23.83 3.99
C LYS A 48 -3.22 -23.72 4.39
N LEU A 49 -2.30 -23.84 3.42
CA LEU A 49 -0.88 -23.68 3.64
C LEU A 49 -0.54 -22.27 4.12
N LEU A 50 -1.07 -21.25 3.44
CA LEU A 50 -0.89 -19.85 3.81
C LEU A 50 -1.33 -19.60 5.26
N ILE A 51 -2.53 -20.06 5.61
CA ILE A 51 -3.13 -19.88 6.93
C ILE A 51 -2.30 -20.60 8.00
N ALA A 52 -1.85 -21.83 7.73
CA ALA A 52 -1.04 -22.60 8.66
C ALA A 52 0.33 -21.94 8.91
N VAL A 53 1.03 -21.53 7.85
CA VAL A 53 2.35 -20.88 7.94
C VAL A 53 2.21 -19.54 8.65
N LYS A 54 1.28 -18.67 8.24
CA LYS A 54 1.05 -17.37 8.91
C LYS A 54 0.65 -17.54 10.36
N GLY A 55 -0.29 -18.44 10.66
CA GLY A 55 -0.76 -18.67 12.02
C GLY A 55 0.32 -19.22 12.94
N ARG A 56 1.25 -20.04 12.41
CA ARG A 56 2.43 -20.49 13.18
C ARG A 56 3.43 -19.35 13.38
N ALA A 57 3.71 -18.57 12.35
CA ALA A 57 4.67 -17.48 12.43
C ALA A 57 4.22 -16.36 13.39
N LEU A 58 2.93 -16.00 13.36
CA LEU A 58 2.38 -14.99 14.27
C LEU A 58 2.38 -15.47 15.72
N ARG A 59 2.11 -16.75 15.98
CA ARG A 59 2.25 -17.34 17.32
C ARG A 59 3.69 -17.27 17.84
N GLN A 60 4.66 -17.65 17.00
CA GLN A 60 6.08 -17.57 17.34
C GLN A 60 6.52 -16.13 17.65
N LEU A 61 6.05 -15.15 16.86
CA LEU A 61 6.30 -13.73 17.13
C LEU A 61 5.65 -13.25 18.42
N GLU A 62 4.43 -13.70 18.70
CA GLU A 62 3.70 -13.34 19.92
C GLU A 62 4.38 -13.91 21.17
N GLU A 63 4.86 -15.16 21.11
CA GLU A 63 5.66 -15.80 22.17
C GLU A 63 6.98 -15.07 22.39
N ALA A 64 7.71 -14.73 21.32
CA ALA A 64 8.95 -13.95 21.40
C ALA A 64 8.71 -12.55 22.00
N LEU A 65 7.61 -11.91 21.61
CA LEU A 65 7.22 -10.60 22.14
C LEU A 65 6.81 -10.67 23.62
N ALA A 66 6.16 -11.76 24.04
CA ALA A 66 5.84 -12.00 25.44
C ALA A 66 7.11 -12.16 26.28
N ALA A 67 8.08 -12.95 25.83
CA ALA A 67 9.38 -13.09 26.51
C ALA A 67 10.15 -11.76 26.59
N SER A 68 10.13 -10.96 25.51
CA SER A 68 10.83 -9.66 25.47
C SER A 68 10.24 -8.59 26.39
N SER A 69 8.97 -8.74 26.76
CA SER A 69 8.25 -7.79 27.63
C SER A 69 8.84 -7.72 29.04
N ASP A 70 9.51 -8.79 29.48
CA ASP A 70 10.04 -8.92 30.83
C ASP A 70 11.52 -8.49 30.94
N GLU A 71 12.25 -8.43 29.81
CA GLU A 71 13.70 -8.21 29.76
C GLU A 71 14.13 -6.79 29.31
N GLY A 72 13.18 -5.93 28.94
CA GLY A 72 13.48 -4.54 28.52
C GLY A 72 14.04 -4.42 27.10
N GLY A 73 14.49 -3.20 26.73
CA GLY A 73 14.69 -2.76 25.34
C GLY A 73 15.66 -3.56 24.47
N ASP A 74 16.54 -4.38 25.04
CA ASP A 74 17.50 -5.21 24.29
C ASP A 74 16.82 -6.43 23.63
N ALA A 75 15.74 -6.93 24.22
CA ALA A 75 14.97 -8.05 23.69
C ALA A 75 14.15 -7.68 22.44
N LEU A 76 13.85 -6.39 22.22
CA LEU A 76 13.24 -5.91 20.97
C LEU A 76 14.20 -5.99 19.77
N ALA A 77 15.50 -5.85 19.99
CA ALA A 77 16.50 -5.98 18.93
C ALA A 77 16.66 -7.44 18.45
N GLN A 78 16.25 -8.40 19.28
CA GLN A 78 16.28 -9.83 18.98
C GLN A 78 15.00 -10.32 18.27
N LEU A 79 13.99 -9.46 18.13
CA LEU A 79 12.73 -9.81 17.50
C LEU A 79 12.94 -9.96 15.98
N LYS A 80 12.75 -11.18 15.48
CA LYS A 80 12.93 -11.50 14.06
C LYS A 80 11.88 -10.82 13.19
N ASP A 81 12.26 -10.49 11.96
CA ASP A 81 11.32 -10.04 10.94
C ASP A 81 10.26 -11.12 10.64
N LEU A 82 9.01 -10.69 10.40
CA LEU A 82 7.91 -11.59 10.08
C LEU A 82 8.24 -12.54 8.92
N VAL A 83 8.96 -12.07 7.90
CA VAL A 83 9.35 -12.90 6.75
C VAL A 83 10.31 -14.03 7.16
N VAL A 84 11.22 -13.77 8.10
CA VAL A 84 12.14 -14.79 8.62
C VAL A 84 11.37 -15.84 9.39
N VAL A 85 10.44 -15.42 10.26
CA VAL A 85 9.61 -16.34 11.04
C VAL A 85 8.64 -17.12 10.16
N GLU A 86 8.07 -16.50 9.12
CA GLU A 86 7.26 -17.19 8.10
C GLU A 86 8.07 -18.26 7.37
N ARG A 87 9.34 -18.00 7.06
CA ARG A 87 10.24 -18.97 6.42
C ARG A 87 10.55 -20.15 7.34
N GLU A 88 10.82 -19.89 8.61
CA GLU A 88 11.03 -20.94 9.62
C GLU A 88 9.75 -21.77 9.85
N ALA A 89 8.60 -21.11 9.91
CA ALA A 89 7.30 -21.77 10.00
C ALA A 89 6.99 -22.63 8.77
N ALA A 90 7.30 -22.14 7.57
CA ALA A 90 7.16 -22.90 6.32
C ALA A 90 8.05 -24.15 6.34
N ALA A 91 9.33 -24.01 6.69
CA ALA A 91 10.24 -25.15 6.81
C ALA A 91 9.74 -26.18 7.84
N ALA A 92 9.26 -25.73 9.00
CA ALA A 92 8.73 -26.62 10.04
C ALA A 92 7.45 -27.36 9.65
N LEU A 93 6.67 -26.81 8.71
CA LEU A 93 5.45 -27.42 8.18
C LEU A 93 5.70 -28.25 6.90
N GLY A 94 6.96 -28.34 6.43
CA GLY A 94 7.29 -28.99 5.16
C GLY A 94 6.74 -28.25 3.94
N ALA A 95 6.46 -26.97 4.07
CA ALA A 95 5.93 -26.13 3.01
C ALA A 95 7.04 -25.64 2.07
N ASP A 96 6.79 -25.66 0.76
CA ASP A 96 7.68 -25.01 -0.20
C ASP A 96 7.59 -23.48 -0.05
N TRP A 97 8.73 -22.86 0.24
CA TRP A 97 8.86 -21.42 0.40
C TRP A 97 8.53 -20.65 -0.88
N GLN A 98 8.90 -21.18 -2.06
CA GLN A 98 8.61 -20.53 -3.33
C GLN A 98 7.11 -20.54 -3.60
N ARG A 99 6.46 -21.70 -3.42
CA ARG A 99 4.99 -21.80 -3.51
C ARG A 99 4.31 -20.86 -2.53
N TYR A 100 4.69 -20.86 -1.26
CA TYR A 100 4.12 -19.97 -0.24
C TYR A 100 4.23 -18.48 -0.61
N THR A 101 5.40 -18.05 -1.09
CA THR A 101 5.62 -16.66 -1.50
C THR A 101 4.74 -16.29 -2.70
N TRP A 102 4.67 -17.17 -3.71
CA TRP A 102 3.78 -17.00 -4.86
C TRP A 102 2.31 -16.88 -4.43
N VAL A 103 1.83 -17.71 -3.49
CA VAL A 103 0.46 -17.65 -2.98
C VAL A 103 0.15 -16.28 -2.35
N LYS A 104 1.07 -15.73 -1.56
CA LYS A 104 0.91 -14.40 -0.95
C LYS A 104 0.78 -13.30 -2.01
N GLU A 105 1.66 -13.32 -3.00
CA GLU A 105 1.68 -12.36 -4.08
C GLU A 105 0.41 -12.47 -4.95
N GLU A 106 -0.03 -13.68 -5.23
CA GLU A 106 -1.20 -13.92 -6.08
C GLU A 106 -2.49 -13.49 -5.40
N ILE A 107 -2.65 -13.74 -4.10
CA ILE A 107 -3.78 -13.22 -3.32
C ILE A 107 -3.75 -11.69 -3.28
N ALA A 108 -2.59 -11.08 -3.04
CA ALA A 108 -2.47 -9.61 -3.04
C ALA A 108 -2.86 -9.01 -4.39
N ARG A 109 -2.43 -9.64 -5.49
CA ARG A 109 -2.80 -9.25 -6.86
C ARG A 109 -4.30 -9.36 -7.10
N LEU A 110 -4.91 -10.49 -6.73
CA LEU A 110 -6.34 -10.73 -6.92
C LEU A 110 -7.19 -9.74 -6.12
N LEU A 111 -6.82 -9.46 -4.87
CA LEU A 111 -7.50 -8.47 -4.03
C LEU A 111 -7.35 -7.05 -4.58
N ALA A 112 -6.17 -6.70 -5.11
CA ALA A 112 -5.96 -5.41 -5.78
C ALA A 112 -6.83 -5.29 -7.03
N LEU A 113 -6.96 -6.36 -7.81
CA LEU A 113 -7.81 -6.40 -8.99
C LEU A 113 -9.30 -6.27 -8.63
N GLN A 114 -9.76 -6.98 -7.59
CA GLN A 114 -11.12 -6.82 -7.08
C GLN A 114 -11.38 -5.37 -6.65
N ARG A 115 -10.43 -4.76 -5.93
CA ARG A 115 -10.55 -3.37 -5.47
C ARG A 115 -10.63 -2.38 -6.64
N GLN A 116 -9.81 -2.56 -7.66
CA GLN A 116 -9.88 -1.75 -8.89
C GLN A 116 -11.25 -1.88 -9.57
N GLY A 117 -11.83 -3.09 -9.60
CA GLY A 117 -13.17 -3.32 -10.10
C GLY A 117 -14.25 -2.61 -9.27
N GLU A 118 -14.13 -2.59 -7.94
CA GLU A 118 -15.02 -1.85 -7.04
C GLU A 118 -14.91 -0.33 -7.25
N ASP A 119 -13.70 0.20 -7.34
CA ASP A 119 -13.45 1.62 -7.58
C ASP A 119 -13.98 2.04 -8.97
N ALA A 120 -13.82 1.19 -9.99
CA ALA A 120 -14.39 1.41 -11.33
C ALA A 120 -15.93 1.44 -11.34
N LYS A 121 -16.58 0.61 -10.51
CA LYS A 121 -18.05 0.64 -10.34
C LYS A 121 -18.52 1.94 -9.70
N LEU A 122 -17.81 2.42 -8.67
CA LEU A 122 -18.12 3.70 -8.04
C LEU A 122 -17.98 4.85 -9.04
N LEU A 123 -16.89 4.86 -9.81
CA LEU A 123 -16.67 5.84 -10.87
C LEU A 123 -17.79 5.80 -11.92
N ALA A 124 -18.21 4.60 -12.36
CA ALA A 124 -19.31 4.46 -13.32
C ALA A 124 -20.62 5.07 -12.80
N LEU A 125 -20.94 4.87 -11.51
CA LEU A 125 -22.12 5.50 -10.89
C LEU A 125 -22.03 7.03 -10.87
N GLU A 126 -20.85 7.59 -10.60
CA GLU A 126 -20.63 9.04 -10.61
C GLU A 126 -20.73 9.63 -12.02
N LEU A 127 -20.19 8.95 -13.04
CA LEU A 127 -20.29 9.35 -14.43
C LEU A 127 -21.74 9.28 -14.94
N GLU A 128 -22.49 8.24 -14.57
CA GLU A 128 -23.92 8.15 -14.90
C GLU A 128 -24.74 9.28 -14.28
N ARG A 129 -24.48 9.61 -13.01
CA ARG A 129 -25.10 10.76 -12.37
C ARG A 129 -24.77 12.05 -13.11
N SER A 130 -23.51 12.25 -13.46
CA SER A 130 -23.05 13.44 -14.20
C SER A 130 -23.71 13.54 -15.58
N LYS A 131 -23.87 12.41 -16.27
CA LYS A 131 -24.59 12.30 -17.54
C LYS A 131 -26.06 12.70 -17.40
N GLN A 132 -26.75 12.22 -16.37
CA GLN A 132 -28.15 12.58 -16.11
C GLN A 132 -28.32 14.07 -15.80
N ASP A 133 -27.38 14.66 -15.07
CA ASP A 133 -27.37 16.10 -14.79
C ASP A 133 -27.17 16.91 -16.08
N LEU A 134 -26.24 16.50 -16.95
CA LEU A 134 -26.03 17.14 -18.26
C LEU A 134 -27.24 16.97 -19.19
N ALA A 135 -27.87 15.80 -19.22
CA ALA A 135 -29.10 15.56 -19.99
C ALA A 135 -30.24 16.45 -19.50
N THR A 136 -30.36 16.65 -18.19
CA THR A 136 -31.32 17.58 -17.59
C THR A 136 -31.04 19.02 -18.01
N GLN A 137 -29.77 19.46 -17.99
CA GLN A 137 -29.37 20.80 -18.47
C GLN A 137 -29.66 20.97 -19.96
N LEU A 138 -29.37 19.96 -20.79
CA LEU A 138 -29.65 19.96 -22.23
C LEU A 138 -31.14 20.14 -22.51
N SER A 139 -32.00 19.46 -21.74
CA SER A 139 -33.46 19.57 -21.88
C SER A 139 -33.99 20.99 -21.63
N ARG A 140 -33.31 21.76 -20.77
CA ARG A 140 -33.68 23.12 -20.37
C ARG A 140 -32.96 24.19 -21.19
N CYS A 141 -31.90 23.83 -21.91
CA CYS A 141 -31.07 24.74 -22.68
C CYS A 141 -31.73 25.09 -24.03
N ARG A 142 -31.85 26.39 -24.32
CA ARG A 142 -32.45 26.91 -25.56
C ARG A 142 -31.41 27.30 -26.62
N ASP A 143 -30.20 27.64 -26.19
CA ASP A 143 -29.14 28.09 -27.07
C ASP A 143 -28.51 26.93 -27.86
N ALA A 144 -28.36 27.10 -29.18
CA ALA A 144 -27.92 26.04 -30.07
C ALA A 144 -26.47 25.62 -29.81
N ALA A 145 -25.57 26.56 -29.56
CA ALA A 145 -24.16 26.28 -29.29
C ALA A 145 -24.00 25.54 -27.96
N SER A 146 -24.69 25.99 -26.92
CA SER A 146 -24.70 25.34 -25.60
C SER A 146 -25.31 23.94 -25.66
N ARG A 147 -26.35 23.71 -26.46
CA ARG A 147 -26.91 22.37 -26.68
C ARG A 147 -25.92 21.43 -27.36
N GLN A 148 -25.23 21.89 -28.40
CA GLN A 148 -24.19 21.09 -29.07
C GLN A 148 -23.04 20.75 -28.12
N PHE A 149 -22.61 21.70 -27.29
CA PHE A 149 -21.58 21.47 -26.28
C PHE A 149 -22.01 20.46 -25.20
N LEU A 150 -23.25 20.57 -24.69
CA LEU A 150 -23.79 19.62 -23.72
C LEU A 150 -23.94 18.21 -24.31
N GLN A 151 -24.38 18.11 -25.57
CA GLN A 151 -24.46 16.83 -26.27
C GLN A 151 -23.08 16.18 -26.42
N ALA A 152 -22.07 16.95 -26.85
CA ALA A 152 -20.71 16.43 -26.98
C ALA A 152 -20.12 15.92 -25.64
N GLN A 153 -20.45 16.58 -24.52
CA GLN A 153 -20.06 16.09 -23.19
C GLN A 153 -20.78 14.79 -22.80
N ILE A 154 -22.07 14.67 -23.11
CA ILE A 154 -22.83 13.43 -22.89
C ILE A 154 -22.21 12.29 -23.69
N ASP A 155 -21.95 12.50 -24.98
CA ASP A 155 -21.35 11.49 -25.86
C ASP A 155 -19.95 11.08 -25.35
N SER A 156 -19.17 12.04 -24.84
CA SER A 156 -17.87 11.75 -24.20
C SER A 156 -18.01 10.92 -22.92
N LEU A 157 -19.02 11.17 -22.09
CA LEU A 157 -19.27 10.38 -20.88
C LEU A 157 -19.74 8.97 -21.22
N GLU A 158 -20.58 8.82 -22.25
CA GLU A 158 -21.00 7.50 -22.75
C GLU A 158 -19.81 6.67 -23.21
N HIS A 159 -18.88 7.27 -23.95
CA HIS A 159 -17.66 6.59 -24.35
C HIS A 159 -16.81 6.15 -23.13
N GLN A 160 -16.67 7.01 -22.12
CA GLN A 160 -15.94 6.67 -20.90
C GLN A 160 -16.61 5.53 -20.11
N LEU A 161 -17.94 5.53 -20.02
CA LEU A 161 -18.71 4.45 -19.40
C LEU A 161 -18.51 3.12 -20.12
N GLU A 162 -18.60 3.10 -21.46
CA GLU A 162 -18.35 1.88 -22.24
C GLU A 162 -16.94 1.31 -22.06
N VAL A 163 -15.94 2.18 -21.92
CA VAL A 163 -14.55 1.78 -21.66
C VAL A 163 -14.43 1.16 -20.27
N LEU A 164 -15.07 1.74 -19.26
CA LEU A 164 -15.10 1.19 -17.90
C LEU A 164 -15.80 -0.16 -17.84
N GLU A 165 -16.95 -0.32 -18.50
CA GLU A 165 -17.68 -1.59 -18.53
C GLU A 165 -16.86 -2.72 -19.16
N ARG A 166 -16.20 -2.44 -20.30
CA ARG A 166 -15.31 -3.41 -20.95
C ARG A 166 -14.13 -3.82 -20.06
N GLY A 167 -13.63 -2.91 -19.23
CA GLY A 167 -12.54 -3.16 -18.29
C GLY A 167 -12.95 -3.91 -17.01
N GLN A 168 -14.24 -4.00 -16.69
CA GLN A 168 -14.74 -4.59 -15.44
C GLN A 168 -14.95 -6.11 -15.50
N VAL A 169 -14.89 -6.73 -16.68
CA VAL A 169 -15.08 -8.17 -16.82
C VAL A 169 -13.83 -8.90 -16.33
N LEU A 170 -13.90 -9.42 -15.10
CA LEU A 170 -12.89 -10.35 -14.60
C LEU A 170 -12.90 -11.61 -15.47
N ASP A 171 -11.71 -12.12 -15.77
CA ASP A 171 -11.61 -13.43 -16.41
C ASP A 171 -12.18 -14.53 -15.47
N PRO A 172 -12.79 -15.60 -16.01
CA PRO A 172 -13.45 -16.63 -15.21
C PRO A 172 -12.55 -17.28 -14.17
N ARG A 173 -11.25 -17.34 -14.43
CA ARG A 173 -10.28 -17.92 -13.51
C ARG A 173 -10.02 -16.99 -12.33
N SER A 174 -9.74 -15.71 -12.54
CA SER A 174 -9.60 -14.74 -11.44
C SER A 174 -10.88 -14.68 -10.58
N ALA A 175 -12.06 -14.81 -11.19
CA ALA A 175 -13.32 -14.88 -10.46
C ALA A 175 -13.44 -16.14 -9.57
N ALA A 176 -13.01 -17.31 -10.06
CA ALA A 176 -12.98 -18.54 -9.29
C ALA A 176 -11.96 -18.48 -8.14
N GLU A 177 -10.76 -17.94 -8.39
CA GLU A 177 -9.72 -17.76 -7.37
C GLU A 177 -10.15 -16.74 -6.29
N LEU A 178 -10.87 -15.68 -6.65
CA LEU A 178 -11.47 -14.75 -5.69
C LEU A 178 -12.55 -15.42 -4.83
N THR A 179 -13.38 -16.28 -5.42
CA THR A 179 -14.38 -17.06 -4.68
C THR A 179 -13.70 -18.00 -3.67
N LEU A 180 -12.58 -18.59 -4.07
CA LEU A 180 -11.74 -19.40 -3.20
C LEU A 180 -11.20 -18.57 -2.02
N ILE A 181 -10.66 -17.36 -2.28
CA ILE A 181 -10.18 -16.45 -1.22
C ILE A 181 -11.32 -16.06 -0.27
N GLU A 182 -12.52 -15.76 -0.79
CA GLU A 182 -13.68 -15.42 0.02
C GLU A 182 -14.05 -16.54 1.00
N SER A 183 -13.92 -17.80 0.58
CA SER A 183 -14.18 -18.96 1.46
C SER A 183 -13.25 -19.01 2.69
N ALA A 184 -12.06 -18.40 2.62
CA ALA A 184 -11.09 -18.34 3.71
C ALA A 184 -11.05 -16.97 4.42
N ARG A 185 -11.92 -16.02 4.03
CA ARG A 185 -11.85 -14.62 4.45
C ARG A 185 -11.84 -14.44 5.96
N VAL A 186 -12.63 -15.21 6.71
CA VAL A 186 -12.68 -15.13 8.18
C VAL A 186 -11.32 -15.45 8.79
N GLN A 187 -10.69 -16.53 8.36
CA GLN A 187 -9.38 -16.95 8.87
C GLN A 187 -8.27 -15.96 8.49
N LEU A 188 -8.32 -15.42 7.26
CA LEU A 188 -7.39 -14.38 6.83
C LEU A 188 -7.55 -13.09 7.65
N ALA A 189 -8.79 -12.70 7.97
CA ALA A 189 -9.09 -11.54 8.80
C ALA A 189 -8.61 -11.72 10.25
N GLU A 190 -8.76 -12.92 10.82
CA GLU A 190 -8.24 -13.26 12.15
C GLU A 190 -6.72 -13.14 12.21
N LEU A 191 -6.02 -13.70 11.21
CA LEU A 191 -4.56 -13.60 11.10
C LEU A 191 -4.11 -12.15 10.92
N GLN A 192 -4.80 -11.36 10.08
CA GLN A 192 -4.52 -9.93 9.93
C GLN A 192 -4.72 -9.18 11.25
N GLY A 193 -5.81 -9.45 11.97
CA GLY A 193 -6.08 -8.84 13.27
C GLY A 193 -5.01 -9.20 14.32
N GLN A 194 -4.52 -10.44 14.31
CA GLN A 194 -3.39 -10.85 15.17
C GLN A 194 -2.10 -10.11 14.79
N GLN A 195 -1.78 -10.04 13.49
CA GLN A 195 -0.61 -9.30 13.00
C GLN A 195 -0.67 -7.81 13.41
N ASP A 196 -1.82 -7.15 13.26
CA ASP A 196 -2.00 -5.75 13.63
C ASP A 196 -1.88 -5.51 15.15
N ARG A 197 -2.32 -6.48 15.98
CA ARG A 197 -2.09 -6.43 17.43
C ARG A 197 -0.60 -6.54 17.77
N ILE A 198 0.11 -7.48 17.18
CA ILE A 198 1.56 -7.66 17.36
C ILE A 198 2.30 -6.39 16.93
N GLN A 199 2.00 -5.85 15.75
CA GLN A 199 2.62 -4.60 15.27
C GLN A 199 2.34 -3.41 16.20
N ARG A 200 1.13 -3.25 16.71
CA ARG A 200 0.80 -2.20 17.69
C ARG A 200 1.61 -2.35 18.97
N ARG A 201 1.74 -3.57 19.49
CA ARG A 201 2.52 -3.86 20.70
C ARG A 201 4.01 -3.60 20.49
N ILE A 202 4.59 -4.01 19.36
CA ILE A 202 5.98 -3.66 18.99
C ILE A 202 6.16 -2.14 18.98
N ARG A 203 5.27 -1.39 18.32
CA ARG A 203 5.34 0.09 18.29
C ARG A 203 5.25 0.70 19.69
N ALA A 204 4.41 0.16 20.57
CA ALA A 204 4.28 0.63 21.94
C ALA A 204 5.58 0.41 22.74
N LEU A 205 6.16 -0.79 22.65
CA LEU A 205 7.42 -1.12 23.34
C LEU A 205 8.60 -0.28 22.81
N VAL A 206 8.68 -0.05 21.49
CA VAL A 206 9.69 0.84 20.91
C VAL A 206 9.54 2.28 21.43
N ARG A 207 8.31 2.79 21.60
CA ARG A 207 8.06 4.11 22.18
C ARG A 207 8.46 4.17 23.66
N GLN A 208 8.15 3.13 24.44
CA GLN A 208 8.54 3.04 25.85
C GLN A 208 10.06 3.01 26.00
N ALA A 209 10.77 2.21 25.21
CA ALA A 209 12.23 2.15 25.23
C ALA A 209 12.88 3.50 24.88
N ARG A 210 12.32 4.24 23.90
CA ARG A 210 12.78 5.59 23.55
C ARG A 210 12.49 6.61 24.65
N GLY A 211 11.30 6.60 25.24
CA GLY A 211 10.94 7.47 26.35
C GLY A 211 11.79 7.24 27.60
N ALA A 212 12.05 5.97 27.94
CA ALA A 212 12.93 5.60 29.04
C ALA A 212 14.39 6.03 28.80
N ALA A 213 14.86 6.01 27.55
CA ALA A 213 16.19 6.53 27.20
C ALA A 213 16.28 8.06 27.34
N GLU A 214 15.20 8.80 27.08
CA GLU A 214 15.13 10.27 27.25
C GLU A 214 14.97 10.69 28.72
N GLU A 215 14.31 9.89 29.55
CA GLU A 215 14.15 10.14 30.99
C GLU A 215 15.39 9.74 31.81
N ASN A 216 16.37 9.07 31.19
CA ASN A 216 17.59 8.64 31.87
C ASN A 216 18.44 9.86 32.30
N PRO A 217 18.64 10.11 33.61
CA PRO A 217 19.23 11.35 34.12
C PRO A 217 20.68 11.58 33.66
N THR A 218 21.39 10.53 33.26
CA THR A 218 22.73 10.58 32.67
C THR A 218 22.74 11.16 31.26
N VAL A 219 21.75 10.83 30.42
CA VAL A 219 21.58 11.38 29.06
C VAL A 219 21.06 12.81 29.13
N ARG A 220 20.14 13.07 30.06
CA ARG A 220 19.61 14.43 30.34
C ARG A 220 20.71 15.40 30.78
N LYS A 221 21.59 14.98 31.70
CA LYS A 221 22.76 15.77 32.12
C LYS A 221 23.78 16.03 31.01
N LEU A 222 23.94 15.10 30.05
CA LEU A 222 24.82 15.29 28.90
C LEU A 222 24.21 16.27 27.87
N ARG A 223 22.90 16.20 27.64
CA ARG A 223 22.16 17.11 26.77
C ARG A 223 22.15 18.54 27.34
N ASP A 224 21.88 18.69 28.64
CA ASP A 224 21.83 20.00 29.31
C ASP A 224 23.24 20.62 29.42
N ARG A 225 24.31 19.82 29.56
CA ARG A 225 25.70 20.31 29.52
C ARG A 225 26.15 20.73 28.12
N GLY A 226 25.62 20.13 27.06
CA GLY A 226 25.91 20.53 25.68
C GLY A 226 25.31 21.88 25.28
N GLN A 227 24.29 22.37 25.98
CA GLN A 227 23.68 23.68 25.75
C GLN A 227 24.23 24.80 26.66
N ALA A 228 24.91 24.47 27.77
CA ALA A 228 25.40 25.45 28.73
C ALA A 228 26.84 25.96 28.47
N GLY A 229 27.52 25.49 27.41
CA GLY A 229 28.95 25.77 27.16
C GLY A 229 29.25 26.97 26.25
N GLY A 230 28.33 27.92 26.08
CA GLY A 230 28.38 28.89 24.98
C GLY A 230 28.41 30.37 25.33
N VAL A 231 28.87 30.82 26.50
CA VAL A 231 29.27 32.24 26.70
C VAL A 231 30.35 32.33 27.77
N GLY A 232 31.61 32.37 27.33
CA GLY A 232 32.76 32.70 28.15
C GLY A 232 33.78 33.40 27.28
N GLN A 233 33.53 34.70 27.01
CA GLN A 233 34.49 35.58 26.35
C GLN A 233 35.76 35.64 27.20
N GLU A 234 36.88 35.20 26.63
CA GLU A 234 38.22 35.55 27.09
C GLU A 234 38.42 37.06 26.92
N GLU A 235 38.32 37.83 28.01
CA GLU A 235 38.93 39.16 28.05
C GLU A 235 40.43 38.99 28.31
N ARG A 236 41.20 39.18 27.23
CA ARG A 236 42.62 39.52 27.30
C ARG A 236 42.76 40.97 27.75
N LYS A 237 43.33 41.20 28.93
CA LYS A 237 44.44 42.13 29.20
C LYS A 237 44.89 42.07 30.66
#